data_AF-U1MW84-F1
#
_entry.id   AF-U1MW84-F1
#
_cell.length_a   1.000
_cell.length_b   1.000
_cell.length_c   1.000
_cell.angle_alpha   90.00
_cell.angle_beta   90.00
_cell.angle_gamma   90.00
#
_symmetry.space_group_name_H-M   'P 1'
#
loop_
_entity.id
_entity.type
_entity.pdbx_description
1 polymer ?
#
loop_
_entity_poly.entity_id
_entity_poly.type
_entity_poly.pdbx_seq_one_letter_code
_entity_poly.pdbx_strand_id
1 'polypeptide(L)'
;MTQKKTEAISEETESEHNPEPGTELARGYGASPGVATGPARVIKDIDDAGQITEGDVIVTEMTAPDMVPAMQRSTGIITDNGGMTSHAAIVSRELGVPAIVGCGDATEALSDGQRVTLDGEKGTVVIGEPKSESESTLDSESTPERTAETDRTNGSIDDSAEYVPTTATEVKVNVSIPGAAQRAADTNADGVGLLRLEHILLSTGKTPDQYVADHGEEAFVKEISEEIRKVADAFYPRPVRARTLDAPTDELAELEGGESEPIEHNPMLGYRGIRRSLQEPEMVKLELRAFKRLHDMGYDNLEVMFPLPNDAEDVRRARELMDKVGIDRDAYDWGAMIETPASIRSIDEIIDEGVDFVALGTNDIVQFMLAVDRNNAMVADRFDNYHPTILEAMAEVIEACNEHDVDTTITGQSGSDPEMAKFLAEQGISSLSSNIDAVDDVRRVVARAEQELLLNAARDASDDSTLLE
;
A
#
# COMPACT_ATOMS: atom_id res chain seq x y z
N MET A 1 25.76 81.79 8.43
CA MET A 1 26.20 80.99 7.26
C MET A 1 26.45 79.58 7.73
N THR A 2 25.63 78.63 7.31
CA THR A 2 25.97 77.27 6.82
C THR A 2 24.66 76.49 6.72
N GLN A 3 24.49 75.82 5.58
CA GLN A 3 23.27 75.20 5.05
C GLN A 3 22.75 74.04 5.93
N LYS A 4 21.42 73.89 6.01
CA LYS A 4 20.77 72.59 6.24
C LYS A 4 20.13 72.18 4.92
N LYS A 5 20.71 71.14 4.32
CA LYS A 5 20.26 70.46 3.11
C LYS A 5 19.41 69.27 3.59
N THR A 6 18.18 69.20 3.12
CA THR A 6 17.29 68.04 3.31
C THR A 6 17.77 66.96 2.33
N GLU A 7 18.20 65.81 2.84
CA GLU A 7 18.47 64.62 2.04
C GLU A 7 17.27 63.67 2.15
N ALA A 8 16.78 63.28 0.97
CA ALA A 8 15.76 62.27 0.76
C ALA A 8 16.38 60.88 0.99
N ILE A 9 15.65 60.03 1.70
CA ILE A 9 15.93 58.60 1.77
C ILE A 9 15.00 57.95 0.74
N SER A 10 15.59 57.37 -0.29
CA SER A 10 14.94 56.52 -1.28
C SER A 10 14.55 55.20 -0.64
N GLU A 11 13.27 54.86 -0.70
CA GLU A 11 12.77 53.50 -0.49
C GLU A 11 13.28 52.62 -1.65
N GLU A 12 14.26 51.76 -1.37
CA GLU A 12 14.55 50.62 -2.21
C GLU A 12 13.41 49.62 -2.04
N THR A 13 12.63 49.47 -3.10
CA THR A 13 11.62 48.42 -3.25
C THR A 13 12.38 47.11 -3.44
N GLU A 14 12.31 46.20 -2.46
CA GLU A 14 12.69 44.80 -2.66
C GLU A 14 11.83 44.25 -3.80
N SER A 15 12.44 44.05 -4.96
CA SER A 15 11.81 43.32 -6.05
C SER A 15 11.69 41.86 -5.61
N GLU A 16 10.48 41.40 -5.31
CA GLU A 16 10.16 39.98 -5.24
C GLU A 16 10.63 39.32 -6.53
N HIS A 17 11.76 38.62 -6.44
CA HIS A 17 12.32 37.85 -7.54
C HIS A 17 11.43 36.62 -7.69
N ASN A 18 10.35 36.75 -8.47
CA ASN A 18 9.44 35.63 -8.70
C ASN A 18 10.25 34.54 -9.44
N PRO A 19 10.45 33.35 -8.86
CA PRO A 19 11.42 32.41 -9.39
C PRO A 19 10.97 31.90 -10.78
N GLU A 20 11.94 31.63 -11.66
CA GLU A 20 11.66 31.28 -13.05
C GLU A 20 10.94 29.92 -13.15
N PRO A 21 10.05 29.70 -14.15
CA PRO A 21 9.44 28.40 -14.38
C PRO A 21 10.47 27.27 -14.44
N GLY A 22 10.16 26.15 -13.79
CA GLY A 22 11.10 25.03 -13.65
C GLY A 22 12.10 25.16 -12.49
N THR A 23 12.08 26.26 -11.73
CA THR A 23 12.80 26.33 -10.45
C THR A 23 12.22 25.32 -9.48
N GLU A 24 13.07 24.48 -8.89
CA GLU A 24 12.70 23.52 -7.85
C GLU A 24 12.29 24.25 -6.57
N LEU A 25 11.10 23.95 -6.07
CA LEU A 25 10.49 24.55 -4.89
C LEU A 25 10.60 23.65 -3.66
N ALA A 26 10.46 22.34 -3.87
CA ALA A 26 10.52 21.33 -2.82
C ALA A 26 10.93 19.98 -3.42
N ARG A 27 11.47 19.11 -2.57
CA ARG A 27 11.87 17.75 -2.92
C ARG A 27 11.57 16.80 -1.79
N GLY A 28 11.05 15.63 -2.12
CA GLY A 28 10.79 14.54 -1.18
C GLY A 28 10.94 13.19 -1.86
N TYR A 29 10.32 12.17 -1.27
CA TYR A 29 10.24 10.84 -1.86
C TYR A 29 9.10 10.80 -2.87
N GLY A 30 9.40 10.40 -4.11
CA GLY A 30 8.39 10.12 -5.13
C GLY A 30 7.52 8.94 -4.68
N ALA A 31 6.29 9.22 -4.26
CA ALA A 31 5.43 8.25 -3.61
C ALA A 31 4.49 7.58 -4.61
N SER A 32 3.85 8.33 -5.49
CA SER A 32 2.93 7.81 -6.51
C SER A 32 3.29 8.41 -7.86
N PRO A 33 3.51 7.59 -8.91
CA PRO A 33 4.05 8.06 -10.17
C PRO A 33 3.10 8.99 -10.93
N GLY A 34 3.67 9.74 -11.88
CA GLY A 34 2.96 10.65 -12.76
C GLY A 34 3.36 12.11 -12.56
N VAL A 35 2.92 12.95 -13.50
CA VAL A 35 3.19 14.39 -13.48
C VAL A 35 1.87 15.13 -13.48
N ALA A 36 1.72 16.08 -12.55
CA ALA A 36 0.52 16.88 -12.43
C ALA A 36 0.87 18.36 -12.24
N THR A 37 -0.03 19.23 -12.70
CA THR A 37 0.14 20.69 -12.55
C THR A 37 -1.16 21.31 -12.09
N GLY A 38 -1.09 22.06 -10.99
CA GLY A 38 -2.27 22.70 -10.40
C GLY A 38 -1.89 23.82 -9.43
N PRO A 39 -2.85 24.65 -9.00
CA PRO A 39 -2.67 25.53 -7.86
C PRO A 39 -2.45 24.71 -6.58
N ALA A 40 -1.41 25.05 -5.83
CA ALA A 40 -1.13 24.49 -4.51
C ALA A 40 -2.20 24.97 -3.51
N ARG A 41 -2.73 24.05 -2.73
CA ARG A 41 -3.68 24.30 -1.64
C ARG A 41 -3.05 23.84 -0.35
N VAL A 42 -2.59 24.80 0.45
CA VAL A 42 -1.91 24.51 1.72
C VAL A 42 -2.95 24.27 2.81
N ILE A 43 -3.13 23.02 3.19
CA ILE A 43 -4.08 22.55 4.21
C ILE A 43 -3.33 22.39 5.54
N LYS A 44 -3.77 23.13 6.56
CA LYS A 44 -3.22 23.03 7.93
C LYS A 44 -4.13 22.26 8.87
N ASP A 45 -5.44 22.39 8.68
CA ASP A 45 -6.45 21.69 9.46
C ASP A 45 -7.39 20.92 8.53
N ILE A 46 -7.96 19.84 9.05
CA ILE A 46 -8.78 18.93 8.27
C ILE A 46 -10.05 19.57 7.72
N ASP A 47 -10.57 20.57 8.43
CA ASP A 47 -11.75 21.35 8.04
C ASP A 47 -11.53 22.10 6.71
N ASP A 48 -10.26 22.35 6.34
CA ASP A 48 -9.90 23.00 5.08
C ASP A 48 -9.92 22.03 3.88
N ALA A 49 -9.98 20.71 4.10
CA ALA A 49 -10.03 19.71 3.03
C ALA A 49 -11.29 19.83 2.14
N GLY A 50 -12.37 20.42 2.66
CA GLY A 50 -13.57 20.75 1.89
C GLY A 50 -13.36 21.83 0.82
N GLN A 51 -12.27 22.61 0.91
CA GLN A 51 -11.93 23.66 -0.05
C GLN A 51 -11.24 23.11 -1.30
N ILE A 52 -10.80 21.85 -1.28
CA ILE A 52 -10.13 21.20 -2.40
C ILE A 52 -11.12 20.90 -3.52
N THR A 53 -10.83 21.48 -4.68
CA THR A 53 -11.56 21.34 -5.93
C THR A 53 -10.76 20.56 -6.96
N GLU A 54 -11.44 20.15 -8.03
CA GLU A 54 -10.82 19.41 -9.12
C GLU A 54 -9.69 20.22 -9.78
N GLY A 55 -8.51 19.60 -9.88
CA GLY A 55 -7.31 20.23 -10.43
C GLY A 55 -6.39 20.93 -9.41
N ASP A 56 -6.78 21.00 -8.13
CA ASP A 56 -5.90 21.51 -7.06
C ASP A 56 -4.81 20.49 -6.69
N VAL A 57 -3.64 20.98 -6.26
CA VAL A 57 -2.57 20.17 -5.65
C VAL A 57 -2.64 20.34 -4.13
N ILE A 58 -2.89 19.26 -3.40
CA ILE A 58 -2.91 19.27 -1.93
C ILE A 58 -1.47 19.43 -1.41
N VAL A 59 -1.25 20.36 -0.50
CA VAL A 59 0.00 20.53 0.25
C VAL A 59 -0.33 20.51 1.74
N THR A 60 0.21 19.57 2.51
CA THR A 60 -0.13 19.44 3.94
C THR A 60 0.99 18.78 4.74
N GLU A 61 0.95 18.85 6.08
CA GLU A 61 1.97 18.19 6.90
C GLU A 61 1.86 16.67 6.81
N MET A 62 0.64 16.15 6.98
CA MET A 62 0.28 14.73 6.86
C MET A 62 -1.16 14.59 6.36
N THR A 63 -1.48 13.46 5.74
CA THR A 63 -2.85 13.11 5.35
C THR A 63 -3.49 12.19 6.38
N ALA A 64 -4.80 12.27 6.56
CA ALA A 64 -5.60 11.36 7.38
C ALA A 64 -6.71 10.66 6.55
N PRO A 65 -7.33 9.57 7.04
CA PRO A 65 -8.33 8.77 6.32
C PRO A 65 -9.55 9.55 5.80
N ASP A 66 -10.00 10.55 6.54
CA ASP A 66 -11.08 11.48 6.18
C ASP A 66 -10.73 12.43 5.03
N MET A 67 -9.44 12.58 4.69
CA MET A 67 -8.99 13.34 3.52
C MET A 67 -9.14 12.56 2.20
N VAL A 68 -9.43 11.26 2.22
CA VAL A 68 -9.54 10.42 1.01
C VAL A 68 -10.48 11.04 -0.06
N PRO A 69 -11.67 11.57 0.28
CA PRO A 69 -12.52 12.24 -0.72
C PRO A 69 -11.87 13.49 -1.34
N ALA A 70 -11.06 14.23 -0.58
CA ALA A 70 -10.32 15.39 -1.10
C ALA A 70 -9.15 14.94 -1.99
N MET A 71 -8.41 13.91 -1.57
CA MET A 71 -7.34 13.29 -2.35
C MET A 71 -7.86 12.80 -3.70
N GLN A 72 -9.04 12.18 -3.74
CA GLN A 72 -9.71 11.76 -4.97
C GLN A 72 -10.01 12.90 -5.96
N ARG A 73 -10.25 14.12 -5.48
CA ARG A 73 -10.51 15.30 -6.32
C ARG A 73 -9.23 16.01 -6.74
N SER A 74 -8.15 15.85 -5.98
CA SER A 74 -6.88 16.54 -6.23
C SER A 74 -6.18 15.99 -7.48
N THR A 75 -5.42 16.85 -8.16
CA THR A 75 -4.54 16.41 -9.27
C THR A 75 -3.18 15.93 -8.78
N GLY A 76 -2.82 16.22 -7.53
CA GLY A 76 -1.54 15.84 -6.95
C GLY A 76 -1.47 16.12 -5.45
N ILE A 77 -0.59 15.41 -4.75
CA ILE A 77 -0.46 15.49 -3.29
C ILE A 77 1.01 15.68 -2.91
N ILE A 78 1.28 16.61 -2.00
CA ILE A 78 2.60 16.91 -1.46
C ILE A 78 2.49 16.92 0.06
N THR A 79 3.32 16.14 0.77
CA THR A 79 3.36 16.16 2.23
C THR A 79 4.75 16.45 2.80
N ASP A 80 4.78 17.16 3.93
CA ASP A 80 6.03 17.43 4.65
C ASP A 80 6.57 16.17 5.32
N ASN A 81 5.68 15.39 5.94
CA ASN A 81 6.02 14.17 6.65
C ASN A 81 5.54 12.92 5.92
N GLY A 82 6.05 11.77 6.34
CA GLY A 82 5.66 10.46 5.82
C GLY A 82 6.71 9.83 4.90
N GLY A 83 6.79 8.50 4.94
CA GLY A 83 7.64 7.70 4.05
C GLY A 83 6.83 7.00 2.95
N MET A 84 7.50 6.13 2.20
CA MET A 84 6.90 5.36 1.08
C MET A 84 5.74 4.44 1.47
N THR A 85 5.56 4.19 2.76
CA THR A 85 4.51 3.36 3.36
C THR A 85 3.52 4.16 4.20
N SER A 86 3.59 5.50 4.13
CA SER A 86 2.63 6.38 4.80
C SER A 86 1.24 6.31 4.17
N HIS A 87 0.23 6.79 4.90
CA HIS A 87 -1.14 6.92 4.40
C HIS A 87 -1.17 7.67 3.05
N ALA A 88 -0.51 8.83 2.96
CA ALA A 88 -0.43 9.63 1.73
C ALA A 88 0.11 8.80 0.55
N ALA A 89 1.19 8.05 0.76
CA ALA A 89 1.80 7.24 -0.29
C ALA A 89 0.88 6.09 -0.75
N ILE A 90 0.29 5.34 0.18
CA ILE A 90 -0.57 4.19 -0.12
C ILE A 90 -1.82 4.64 -0.87
N VAL A 91 -2.55 5.60 -0.30
CA VAL A 91 -3.81 6.08 -0.87
C VAL A 91 -3.60 6.73 -2.24
N SER A 92 -2.54 7.52 -2.41
CA SER A 92 -2.29 8.20 -3.69
C SER A 92 -2.01 7.23 -4.83
N ARG A 93 -1.26 6.14 -4.58
CA ARG A 93 -1.02 5.08 -5.59
C ARG A 93 -2.32 4.39 -5.98
N GLU A 94 -3.15 4.09 -4.99
CA GLU A 94 -4.43 3.41 -5.21
C GLU A 94 -5.42 4.28 -6.00
N LEU A 95 -5.43 5.58 -5.74
CA LEU A 95 -6.22 6.55 -6.49
C LEU A 95 -5.61 6.90 -7.85
N GLY A 96 -4.32 6.61 -8.07
CA GLY A 96 -3.58 7.03 -9.26
C GLY A 96 -3.28 8.52 -9.31
N VAL A 97 -3.22 9.17 -8.15
CA VAL A 97 -2.88 10.59 -8.02
C VAL A 97 -1.37 10.70 -7.81
N PRO A 98 -0.64 11.49 -8.61
CA PRO A 98 0.79 11.73 -8.38
C PRO A 98 1.05 12.28 -6.99
N ALA A 99 2.05 11.76 -6.28
CA ALA A 99 2.32 12.17 -4.91
C ALA A 99 3.80 12.20 -4.55
N ILE A 100 4.15 13.15 -3.68
CA ILE A 100 5.47 13.31 -3.08
C ILE A 100 5.28 13.41 -1.57
N VAL A 101 6.04 12.63 -0.80
CA VAL A 101 5.95 12.61 0.67
C VAL A 101 7.31 12.90 1.30
N GLY A 102 7.32 13.38 2.54
CA GLY A 102 8.57 13.59 3.27
C GLY A 102 9.38 14.78 2.74
N CYS A 103 8.72 15.85 2.25
CA CYS A 103 9.40 17.05 1.77
C CYS A 103 10.07 17.87 2.89
N GLY A 104 9.64 17.70 4.14
CA GLY A 104 10.15 18.43 5.31
C GLY A 104 9.55 19.82 5.48
N ASP A 105 9.53 20.66 4.44
CA ASP A 105 9.16 22.08 4.53
C ASP A 105 8.27 22.58 3.36
N ALA A 106 7.58 21.69 2.64
CA ALA A 106 6.74 22.08 1.52
C ALA A 106 5.55 22.97 1.93
N THR A 107 4.95 22.79 3.11
CA THR A 107 3.89 23.69 3.60
C THR A 107 4.38 25.10 3.92
N GLU A 108 5.69 25.27 4.15
CA GLU A 108 6.34 26.57 4.35
C GLU A 108 6.87 27.16 3.04
N ALA A 109 7.38 26.32 2.15
CA ALA A 109 7.98 26.72 0.87
C ALA A 109 6.94 27.09 -0.21
N LEU A 110 5.74 26.49 -0.14
CA LEU A 110 4.67 26.70 -1.12
C LEU A 110 3.60 27.64 -0.56
N SER A 111 3.10 28.53 -1.42
CA SER A 111 2.02 29.46 -1.07
C SER A 111 0.67 28.98 -1.62
N ASP A 112 -0.42 29.25 -0.90
CA ASP A 112 -1.78 28.93 -1.39
C ASP A 112 -2.06 29.64 -2.72
N GLY A 113 -2.62 28.90 -3.68
CA GLY A 113 -2.88 29.32 -5.05
C GLY A 113 -1.65 29.32 -5.98
N GLN A 114 -0.45 29.08 -5.46
CA GLN A 114 0.77 29.03 -6.27
C GLN A 114 0.70 27.86 -7.26
N ARG A 115 0.85 28.12 -8.57
CA ARG A 115 0.88 27.04 -9.55
C ARG A 115 2.18 26.26 -9.43
N VAL A 116 2.05 24.95 -9.24
CA VAL A 116 3.17 24.02 -9.12
C VAL A 116 3.00 22.86 -10.09
N THR A 117 4.12 22.33 -10.55
CA THR A 117 4.18 21.06 -11.26
C THR A 117 4.94 20.08 -10.38
N LEU A 118 4.31 18.94 -10.06
CA LEU A 118 4.94 17.85 -9.33
C LEU A 118 5.24 16.67 -10.27
N ASP A 119 6.40 16.05 -10.05
CA ASP A 119 6.79 14.76 -10.64
C ASP A 119 6.84 13.75 -9.49
N GLY A 120 5.79 12.94 -9.38
CA GLY A 120 5.60 11.97 -8.30
C GLY A 120 6.49 10.73 -8.41
N GLU A 121 7.18 10.55 -9.53
CA GLU A 121 8.21 9.50 -9.69
C GLU A 121 9.58 10.04 -9.23
N LYS A 122 9.97 11.24 -9.67
CA LYS A 122 11.26 11.86 -9.30
C LYS A 122 11.27 12.51 -7.92
N GLY A 123 10.11 12.73 -7.31
CA GLY A 123 9.98 13.38 -6.01
C GLY A 123 10.28 14.88 -6.05
N THR A 124 10.03 15.57 -7.17
CA THR A 124 10.36 16.99 -7.35
C THR A 124 9.13 17.85 -7.58
N VAL A 125 9.10 19.01 -6.93
CA VAL A 125 8.12 20.07 -7.16
C VAL A 125 8.82 21.26 -7.79
N VAL A 126 8.29 21.76 -8.90
CA VAL A 126 8.80 22.95 -9.59
C VAL A 126 7.70 23.99 -9.79
N ILE A 127 8.08 25.24 -10.07
CA ILE A 127 7.13 26.29 -10.45
C ILE A 127 6.43 25.90 -11.74
N GLY A 128 5.10 25.82 -11.67
CA GLY A 128 4.26 25.50 -12.82
C GLY A 128 4.11 26.70 -13.75
N GLU A 129 4.08 26.46 -15.05
CA GLU A 129 3.82 27.52 -16.03
C GLU A 129 2.38 28.06 -15.88
N PRO A 130 2.16 29.38 -16.02
CA PRO A 130 0.82 29.93 -16.11
C PRO A 130 0.14 29.38 -17.38
N LYS A 131 -1.13 28.96 -17.28
CA LYS A 131 -1.93 28.58 -18.46
C LYS A 131 -1.87 29.73 -19.46
N SER A 132 -1.33 29.49 -20.65
CA SER A 132 -1.46 30.46 -21.74
C SER A 132 -2.95 30.59 -22.09
N GLU A 133 -3.44 31.80 -22.31
CA GLU A 133 -4.85 32.08 -22.63
C GLU A 133 -5.34 31.44 -23.96
N SER A 134 -4.52 30.66 -24.66
CA SER A 134 -4.87 29.99 -25.92
C SER A 134 -5.39 28.56 -25.80
N GLU A 135 -5.51 27.96 -24.61
CA GLU A 135 -5.99 26.59 -24.44
C GLU A 135 -7.41 26.52 -23.83
N SER A 136 -8.37 27.18 -24.48
CA SER A 136 -9.81 27.05 -24.17
C SER A 136 -10.58 26.18 -25.18
N THR A 137 -9.87 25.41 -25.99
CA THR A 137 -10.46 24.33 -26.79
C THR A 137 -9.42 23.23 -26.94
N LEU A 138 -9.38 22.27 -26.02
CA LEU A 138 -8.88 20.89 -26.16
C LEU A 138 -8.96 20.21 -24.78
N ASP A 139 -10.18 20.16 -24.21
CA ASP A 139 -10.52 19.09 -23.27
C ASP A 139 -10.83 17.85 -24.11
N SER A 140 -9.96 16.84 -23.99
CA SER A 140 -10.18 15.39 -24.25
C SER A 140 -8.86 14.79 -24.73
N GLU A 141 -8.30 13.92 -23.89
CA GLU A 141 -7.27 12.92 -24.25
C GLU A 141 -5.92 13.46 -24.75
N SER A 142 -4.95 13.58 -23.85
CA SER A 142 -3.54 13.34 -24.23
C SER A 142 -2.67 13.01 -23.02
N THR A 143 -2.43 11.70 -22.86
CA THR A 143 -1.25 11.12 -22.22
C THR A 143 0.02 11.68 -22.88
N PRO A 144 1.06 12.09 -22.14
CA PRO A 144 2.35 12.36 -22.75
C PRO A 144 3.21 11.08 -22.71
N GLU A 145 3.10 10.27 -23.76
CA GLU A 145 4.19 9.38 -24.15
C GLU A 145 5.41 10.24 -24.51
N ARG A 146 6.51 10.06 -23.78
CA ARG A 146 7.79 10.68 -24.12
C ARG A 146 8.76 9.63 -24.64
N THR A 147 8.63 9.37 -25.94
CA THR A 147 9.71 9.06 -26.90
C THR A 147 10.93 8.30 -26.37
N ALA A 148 10.85 6.97 -26.41
CA ALA A 148 12.01 6.13 -26.63
C ALA A 148 12.34 6.14 -28.14
N GLU A 149 13.22 7.03 -28.59
CA GLU A 149 13.82 6.91 -29.91
C GLU A 149 14.91 5.84 -29.88
N THR A 150 14.59 4.66 -30.39
CA THR A 150 15.59 3.78 -31.03
C THR A 150 14.94 3.03 -32.19
N ASP A 151 15.05 3.65 -33.36
CA ASP A 151 15.36 3.03 -34.66
C ASP A 151 15.06 1.53 -34.78
N ARG A 152 13.92 1.15 -35.40
CA ARG A 152 13.86 0.10 -36.44
C ARG A 152 12.69 0.33 -37.41
N THR A 153 13.07 0.46 -38.68
CA THR A 153 12.22 0.45 -39.85
C THR A 153 11.73 -0.97 -40.19
N ASN A 154 10.55 -1.02 -40.81
CA ASN A 154 9.87 -2.11 -41.54
C ASN A 154 9.06 -3.16 -40.75
N GLY A 155 7.74 -3.09 -40.95
CA GLY A 155 6.86 -4.27 -40.97
C GLY A 155 5.59 -4.09 -40.16
N SER A 156 4.53 -3.61 -40.81
CA SER A 156 3.17 -3.55 -40.27
C SER A 156 2.68 -4.91 -39.75
N ILE A 157 2.48 -5.01 -38.43
CA ILE A 157 1.53 -5.92 -37.79
C ILE A 157 0.67 -5.04 -36.90
N ASP A 158 -0.58 -4.92 -37.28
CA ASP A 158 -1.67 -4.35 -36.51
C ASP A 158 -2.19 -5.47 -35.58
N ASP A 159 -2.10 -5.24 -34.26
CA ASP A 159 -2.48 -6.07 -33.07
C ASP A 159 -1.29 -6.27 -32.10
N SER A 160 -0.90 -5.22 -31.36
CA SER A 160 -0.08 -5.37 -30.16
C SER A 160 -0.98 -5.51 -28.94
N ALA A 161 -1.59 -6.69 -28.76
CA ALA A 161 -1.94 -7.10 -27.41
C ALA A 161 -0.63 -7.15 -26.61
N GLU A 162 -0.52 -6.33 -25.57
CA GLU A 162 0.66 -6.31 -24.72
C GLU A 162 0.92 -7.74 -24.21
N TYR A 163 2.12 -8.25 -24.40
CA TYR A 163 2.47 -9.61 -24.00
C TYR A 163 2.55 -9.66 -22.46
N VAL A 164 1.56 -10.33 -21.85
CA VAL A 164 1.55 -10.63 -20.42
C VAL A 164 2.21 -12.00 -20.23
N PRO A 165 3.41 -12.08 -19.62
CA PRO A 165 4.09 -13.36 -19.47
C PRO A 165 3.36 -14.24 -18.45
N THR A 166 3.20 -15.51 -18.76
CA THR A 166 2.72 -16.52 -17.81
C THR A 166 3.82 -16.84 -16.81
N THR A 167 3.47 -16.83 -15.53
CA THR A 167 4.35 -17.15 -14.41
C THR A 167 3.78 -18.32 -13.62
N ALA A 168 4.63 -19.10 -12.96
CA ALA A 168 4.22 -20.10 -11.98
C ALA A 168 3.87 -19.43 -10.63
N THR A 169 4.68 -18.46 -10.21
CA THR A 169 4.38 -17.57 -9.09
C THR A 169 3.30 -16.58 -9.51
N GLU A 170 2.20 -16.51 -8.75
CA GLU A 170 1.13 -15.56 -9.01
C GLU A 170 1.55 -14.13 -8.63
N VAL A 171 1.11 -13.14 -9.41
CA VAL A 171 1.32 -11.72 -9.10
C VAL A 171 -0.02 -11.10 -8.77
N LYS A 172 -0.27 -10.94 -7.48
CA LYS A 172 -1.46 -10.33 -6.88
C LYS A 172 -1.22 -8.84 -6.59
N VAL A 173 -2.27 -8.15 -6.18
CA VAL A 173 -2.22 -6.72 -5.87
C VAL A 173 -2.68 -6.42 -4.44
N ASN A 174 -2.08 -5.39 -3.84
CA ASN A 174 -2.50 -4.82 -2.56
C ASN A 174 -3.68 -3.85 -2.80
N VAL A 175 -4.73 -3.97 -2.01
CA VAL A 175 -5.89 -3.06 -2.03
C VAL A 175 -6.18 -2.60 -0.61
N SER A 176 -6.20 -1.30 -0.37
CA SER A 176 -6.55 -0.72 0.93
C SER A 176 -7.89 0.00 0.86
N ILE A 177 -8.24 0.55 -0.30
CA ILE A 177 -9.47 1.31 -0.52
C ILE A 177 -10.37 0.54 -1.49
N PRO A 178 -11.59 0.15 -1.08
CA PRO A 178 -12.55 -0.52 -1.96
C PRO A 178 -12.86 0.25 -3.25
N GLY A 179 -12.81 1.59 -3.21
CA GLY A 179 -12.99 2.45 -4.38
C GLY A 179 -11.92 2.28 -5.47
N ALA A 180 -10.74 1.76 -5.13
CA ALA A 180 -9.66 1.47 -6.08
C ALA A 180 -9.75 0.06 -6.69
N ALA A 181 -10.72 -0.77 -6.25
CA ALA A 181 -10.81 -2.17 -6.63
C ALA A 181 -10.89 -2.40 -8.15
N GLN A 182 -11.68 -1.61 -8.88
CA GLN A 182 -11.80 -1.77 -10.33
C GLN A 182 -10.49 -1.44 -11.03
N ARG A 183 -9.83 -0.34 -10.63
CA ARG A 183 -8.51 0.03 -11.18
C ARG A 183 -7.46 -1.05 -10.91
N ALA A 184 -7.48 -1.63 -9.71
CA ALA A 184 -6.61 -2.75 -9.37
C ALA A 184 -6.94 -3.99 -10.23
N ALA A 185 -8.22 -4.28 -10.43
CA ALA A 185 -8.70 -5.41 -11.22
C ALA A 185 -8.42 -5.28 -12.73
N ASP A 186 -8.32 -4.05 -13.24
CA ASP A 186 -7.98 -3.73 -14.64
C ASP A 186 -6.48 -3.96 -14.94
N THR A 187 -5.65 -4.10 -13.91
CA THR A 187 -4.27 -4.60 -14.08
C THR A 187 -4.26 -6.10 -14.39
N ASN A 188 -3.11 -6.63 -14.80
CA ASN A 188 -2.95 -8.07 -15.00
C ASN A 188 -2.74 -8.83 -13.67
N ALA A 189 -3.28 -8.37 -12.54
CA ALA A 189 -3.12 -9.07 -11.26
C ALA A 189 -3.91 -10.39 -11.24
N ASP A 190 -3.32 -11.44 -10.67
CA ASP A 190 -3.93 -12.77 -10.51
C ASP A 190 -4.95 -12.82 -9.37
N GLY A 191 -5.03 -11.78 -8.54
CA GLY A 191 -5.92 -11.67 -7.38
C GLY A 191 -5.51 -10.52 -6.46
N VAL A 192 -6.11 -10.45 -5.28
CA VAL A 192 -5.72 -9.53 -4.20
C VAL A 192 -4.98 -10.31 -3.13
N GLY A 193 -3.71 -9.98 -2.91
CA GLY A 193 -2.88 -10.66 -1.91
C GLY A 193 -3.02 -10.05 -0.51
N LEU A 194 -3.53 -8.82 -0.42
CA LEU A 194 -3.84 -8.15 0.83
C LEU A 194 -4.94 -7.10 0.62
N LEU A 195 -6.12 -7.37 1.18
CA LEU A 195 -7.17 -6.39 1.48
C LEU A 195 -7.11 -6.01 2.97
N ARG A 196 -6.85 -4.73 3.24
CA ARG A 196 -6.74 -4.19 4.61
C ARG A 196 -8.11 -3.75 5.14
N LEU A 197 -8.67 -4.44 6.14
CA LEU A 197 -9.92 -4.02 6.77
C LEU A 197 -9.76 -2.74 7.59
N GLU A 198 -8.54 -2.41 8.02
CA GLU A 198 -8.29 -1.21 8.82
C GLU A 198 -8.74 0.04 8.07
N HIS A 199 -8.37 0.20 6.81
CA HIS A 199 -8.78 1.37 6.02
C HIS A 199 -10.29 1.43 5.79
N ILE A 200 -10.97 0.28 5.67
CA ILE A 200 -12.43 0.22 5.62
C ILE A 200 -13.02 0.77 6.92
N LEU A 201 -12.54 0.28 8.07
CA LEU A 201 -13.03 0.67 9.39
C LEU A 201 -12.70 2.12 9.74
N LEU A 202 -11.46 2.54 9.53
CA LEU A 202 -10.99 3.91 9.79
C LEU A 202 -11.75 4.93 8.93
N SER A 203 -12.14 4.57 7.69
CA SER A 203 -12.92 5.45 6.82
C SER A 203 -14.33 5.77 7.35
N THR A 204 -14.82 5.00 8.33
CA THR A 204 -16.09 5.32 9.02
C THR A 204 -15.97 6.51 9.97
N GLY A 205 -14.74 6.91 10.32
CA GLY A 205 -14.45 7.97 11.30
C GLY A 205 -14.73 7.60 12.75
N LYS A 206 -15.07 6.33 13.03
CA LYS A 206 -15.44 5.82 14.35
C LYS A 206 -14.64 4.57 14.70
N THR A 207 -14.37 4.35 15.98
CA THR A 207 -13.87 3.04 16.43
C THR A 207 -14.93 1.96 16.19
N PRO A 208 -14.55 0.68 16.03
CA PRO A 208 -15.51 -0.41 15.86
C PRO A 208 -16.57 -0.46 16.97
N ASP A 209 -16.16 -0.29 18.23
CA ASP A 209 -17.08 -0.27 19.38
C ASP A 209 -18.07 0.89 19.31
N GLN A 210 -17.61 2.09 18.93
CA GLN A 210 -18.47 3.26 18.80
C GLN A 210 -19.44 3.12 17.62
N TYR A 211 -19.00 2.60 16.50
CA TYR A 211 -19.88 2.31 15.36
C TYR A 211 -20.99 1.33 15.76
N VAL A 212 -20.64 0.24 16.47
CA VAL A 212 -21.62 -0.74 16.97
C VAL A 212 -22.56 -0.13 18.00
N ALA A 213 -22.07 0.74 18.89
CA ALA A 213 -22.91 1.44 19.86
C ALA A 213 -23.95 2.35 19.20
N ASP A 214 -23.58 3.04 18.12
CA ASP A 214 -24.44 3.99 17.42
C ASP A 214 -25.42 3.32 16.45
N HIS A 215 -24.96 2.31 15.70
CA HIS A 215 -25.70 1.74 14.56
C HIS A 215 -26.12 0.28 14.78
N GLY A 216 -25.54 -0.40 15.76
CA GLY A 216 -25.78 -1.81 16.07
C GLY A 216 -24.91 -2.79 15.27
N GLU A 217 -24.77 -4.01 15.80
CA GLU A 217 -23.93 -5.07 15.24
C GLU A 217 -24.27 -5.42 13.79
N GLU A 218 -25.57 -5.52 13.44
CA GLU A 218 -25.98 -5.87 12.08
C GLU A 218 -25.60 -4.80 11.05
N ALA A 219 -25.61 -3.52 11.45
CA ALA A 219 -25.19 -2.43 10.57
C ALA A 219 -23.68 -2.51 10.32
N PHE A 220 -22.89 -2.79 11.35
CA PHE A 220 -21.44 -2.99 11.25
C PHE A 220 -21.08 -4.17 10.34
N VAL A 221 -21.70 -5.34 10.56
CA VAL A 221 -21.52 -6.54 9.72
C VAL A 221 -21.88 -6.23 8.26
N LYS A 222 -22.98 -5.51 8.06
CA LYS A 222 -23.44 -5.14 6.72
C LYS A 222 -22.44 -4.21 6.03
N GLU A 223 -22.01 -3.14 6.69
CA GLU A 223 -21.06 -2.16 6.16
C GLU A 223 -19.77 -2.84 5.69
N ILE A 224 -19.13 -3.62 6.57
CA ILE A 224 -17.90 -4.36 6.23
C ILE A 224 -18.14 -5.32 5.07
N SER A 225 -19.26 -6.06 5.09
CA SER A 225 -19.57 -6.99 4.01
C SER A 225 -19.79 -6.27 2.67
N GLU A 226 -20.37 -5.06 2.67
CA GLU A 226 -20.59 -4.28 1.46
C GLU A 226 -19.28 -3.73 0.88
N GLU A 227 -18.35 -3.30 1.73
CA GLU A 227 -17.02 -2.83 1.31
C GLU A 227 -16.13 -3.96 0.80
N ILE A 228 -16.07 -5.11 1.51
CA ILE A 228 -15.33 -6.29 1.03
C ILE A 228 -15.92 -6.78 -0.30
N ARG A 229 -17.26 -6.79 -0.43
CA ARG A 229 -17.93 -7.23 -1.66
C ARG A 229 -17.51 -6.43 -2.89
N LYS A 230 -17.30 -5.11 -2.77
CA LYS A 230 -16.83 -4.29 -3.92
C LYS A 230 -15.52 -4.82 -4.49
N VAL A 231 -14.62 -5.27 -3.63
CA VAL A 231 -13.34 -5.85 -4.02
C VAL A 231 -13.55 -7.26 -4.58
N ALA A 232 -14.31 -8.11 -3.88
CA ALA A 232 -14.59 -9.48 -4.31
C ALA A 232 -15.27 -9.54 -5.68
N ASP A 233 -16.23 -8.65 -5.96
CA ASP A 233 -16.92 -8.52 -7.24
C ASP A 233 -15.96 -8.11 -8.36
N ALA A 234 -15.09 -7.12 -8.12
CA ALA A 234 -14.15 -6.62 -9.13
C ALA A 234 -13.11 -7.68 -9.54
N PHE A 235 -12.75 -8.58 -8.61
CA PHE A 235 -11.76 -9.61 -8.85
C PHE A 235 -12.34 -10.94 -9.32
N TYR A 236 -13.64 -11.21 -9.11
CA TYR A 236 -14.24 -12.52 -9.40
C TYR A 236 -13.90 -13.05 -10.81
N PRO A 237 -13.41 -14.30 -10.96
CA PRO A 237 -13.24 -15.34 -9.94
C PRO A 237 -11.86 -15.36 -9.25
N ARG A 238 -11.02 -14.35 -9.42
CA ARG A 238 -9.67 -14.26 -8.81
C ARG A 238 -9.77 -14.13 -7.28
N PRO A 239 -8.85 -14.76 -6.52
CA PRO A 239 -8.88 -14.76 -5.06
C PRO A 239 -8.67 -13.38 -4.44
N VAL A 240 -9.26 -13.15 -3.28
CA VAL A 240 -9.14 -11.94 -2.46
C VAL A 240 -8.83 -12.32 -1.02
N ARG A 241 -7.57 -12.13 -0.61
CA ARG A 241 -7.11 -12.33 0.77
C ARG A 241 -7.36 -11.08 1.59
N ALA A 242 -8.29 -11.14 2.53
CA ALA A 242 -8.63 -10.03 3.40
C ALA A 242 -8.19 -10.26 4.85
N ARG A 243 -7.52 -9.27 5.41
CA ARG A 243 -6.95 -9.30 6.76
C ARG A 243 -7.93 -8.72 7.77
N THR A 244 -8.15 -9.38 8.89
CA THR A 244 -8.90 -8.79 10.03
C THR A 244 -8.19 -7.55 10.57
N LEU A 245 -8.88 -6.75 11.41
CA LEU A 245 -8.35 -5.50 11.94
C LEU A 245 -6.98 -5.63 12.64
N ASP A 246 -6.02 -4.82 12.20
CA ASP A 246 -4.67 -4.62 12.75
C ASP A 246 -4.35 -3.12 12.93
N ALA A 247 -5.28 -2.37 13.53
CA ALA A 247 -5.02 -0.98 13.87
C ALA A 247 -4.35 -0.87 15.25
N PRO A 248 -3.20 -0.18 15.35
CA PRO A 248 -2.62 0.28 16.60
C PRO A 248 -3.56 1.17 17.43
N THR A 249 -3.30 1.25 18.74
CA THR A 249 -4.10 2.04 19.68
C THR A 249 -4.03 3.55 19.44
N ASP A 250 -2.91 4.06 18.95
CA ASP A 250 -2.75 5.47 18.57
C ASP A 250 -3.58 5.84 17.34
N GLU A 251 -3.69 4.98 16.33
CA GLU A 251 -4.57 5.21 15.17
C GLU A 251 -6.06 5.21 15.58
N LEU A 252 -6.46 4.28 16.46
CA LEU A 252 -7.85 4.22 16.93
C LEU A 252 -8.21 5.37 17.88
N ALA A 253 -7.24 5.88 18.64
CA ALA A 253 -7.44 7.00 19.56
C ALA A 253 -7.79 8.32 18.84
N GLU A 254 -7.47 8.45 17.56
CA GLU A 254 -7.80 9.63 16.73
C GLU A 254 -9.25 9.64 16.22
N LEU A 255 -9.98 8.52 16.37
CA LEU A 255 -11.36 8.38 15.90
C LEU A 255 -12.39 8.77 16.96
N GLU A 256 -13.63 9.02 16.52
CA GLU A 256 -14.76 9.14 17.44
C GLU A 256 -14.95 7.81 18.21
N GLY A 257 -14.97 7.87 19.54
CA GLY A 257 -15.01 6.70 20.42
C GLY A 257 -13.63 6.17 20.84
N GLY A 258 -12.55 6.74 20.29
CA GLY A 258 -11.16 6.42 20.60
C GLY A 258 -10.68 6.93 21.96
N GLU A 259 -11.47 7.75 22.66
CA GLU A 259 -11.06 8.37 23.94
C GLU A 259 -10.86 7.35 25.07
N SER A 260 -11.36 6.12 24.87
CA SER A 260 -11.19 5.00 25.78
C SER A 260 -10.04 4.06 25.42
N GLU A 261 -9.37 4.28 24.28
CA GLU A 261 -8.22 3.49 23.87
C GLU A 261 -7.08 3.62 24.90
N PRO A 262 -6.41 2.52 25.25
CA PRO A 262 -5.34 2.55 26.24
C PRO A 262 -4.13 3.30 25.70
N ILE A 263 -3.54 4.15 26.55
CA ILE A 263 -2.29 4.83 26.21
C ILE A 263 -1.13 3.84 26.34
N GLU A 264 -0.58 3.43 25.21
CA GLU A 264 0.58 2.54 25.16
C GLU A 264 1.88 3.31 24.93
N HIS A 265 2.98 2.86 25.56
CA HIS A 265 4.29 3.45 25.30
C HIS A 265 4.83 3.10 23.90
N ASN A 266 4.44 1.95 23.36
CA ASN A 266 4.85 1.47 22.05
C ASN A 266 3.66 0.76 21.36
N PRO A 267 2.72 1.51 20.75
CA PRO A 267 1.54 0.95 20.10
C PRO A 267 1.87 -0.13 19.05
N MET A 268 2.97 0.02 18.31
CA MET A 268 3.44 -0.98 17.33
C MET A 268 3.77 -2.35 17.93
N LEU A 269 4.15 -2.42 19.21
CA LEU A 269 4.42 -3.67 19.94
C LEU A 269 3.22 -4.12 20.77
N GLY A 270 2.12 -3.36 20.73
CA GLY A 270 1.09 -3.33 21.74
C GLY A 270 -0.20 -4.06 21.36
N TYR A 271 -1.32 -3.43 21.72
CA TYR A 271 -2.67 -3.96 21.69
C TYR A 271 -3.33 -3.82 20.30
N ARG A 272 -2.84 -4.62 19.33
CA ARG A 272 -3.36 -4.68 17.95
C ARG A 272 -3.41 -6.11 17.39
N GLY A 273 -3.98 -6.24 16.20
CA GLY A 273 -4.11 -7.49 15.47
C GLY A 273 -4.80 -8.59 16.29
N ILE A 274 -4.36 -9.84 16.12
CA ILE A 274 -4.93 -10.99 16.82
C ILE A 274 -4.88 -10.86 18.34
N ARG A 275 -3.91 -10.12 18.91
CA ARG A 275 -3.78 -9.92 20.37
C ARG A 275 -5.02 -9.19 20.91
N ARG A 276 -5.50 -8.19 20.18
CA ARG A 276 -6.77 -7.51 20.46
C ARG A 276 -7.94 -8.43 20.19
N SER A 277 -7.99 -9.07 19.02
CA SER A 277 -9.07 -9.99 18.63
C SER A 277 -9.31 -11.11 19.66
N LEU A 278 -8.26 -11.62 20.30
CA LEU A 278 -8.35 -12.69 21.30
C LEU A 278 -8.74 -12.19 22.70
N GLN A 279 -8.52 -10.91 23.02
CA GLN A 279 -8.97 -10.29 24.27
C GLN A 279 -10.41 -9.74 24.16
N GLU A 280 -10.79 -9.26 22.97
CA GLU A 280 -12.11 -8.73 22.61
C GLU A 280 -12.78 -9.59 21.52
N PRO A 281 -13.10 -10.86 21.82
CA PRO A 281 -13.57 -11.80 20.81
C PRO A 281 -14.93 -11.44 20.19
N GLU A 282 -15.73 -10.59 20.84
CA GLU A 282 -17.03 -10.19 20.28
C GLU A 282 -16.87 -9.28 19.05
N MET A 283 -15.86 -8.40 19.03
CA MET A 283 -15.66 -7.49 17.90
C MET A 283 -15.18 -8.24 16.65
N VAL A 284 -14.14 -9.08 16.78
CA VAL A 284 -13.64 -9.89 15.65
C VAL A 284 -14.70 -10.88 15.15
N LYS A 285 -15.60 -11.37 16.01
CA LYS A 285 -16.73 -12.19 15.54
C LYS A 285 -17.65 -11.42 14.60
N LEU A 286 -17.82 -10.11 14.77
CA LEU A 286 -18.60 -9.29 13.84
C LEU A 286 -17.89 -9.17 12.49
N GLU A 287 -16.56 -8.99 12.48
CA GLU A 287 -15.77 -9.05 11.24
C GLU A 287 -15.95 -10.41 10.55
N LEU A 288 -15.76 -11.51 11.27
CA LEU A 288 -15.95 -12.87 10.75
C LEU A 288 -17.39 -13.15 10.30
N ARG A 289 -18.39 -12.52 10.92
CA ARG A 289 -19.78 -12.59 10.44
C ARG A 289 -19.96 -11.90 9.09
N ALA A 290 -19.18 -10.85 8.79
CA ALA A 290 -19.18 -10.22 7.47
C ALA A 290 -18.60 -11.16 6.40
N PHE A 291 -17.51 -11.86 6.71
CA PHE A 291 -16.96 -12.94 5.86
C PHE A 291 -17.99 -14.05 5.64
N LYS A 292 -18.53 -14.60 6.73
CA LYS A 292 -19.57 -15.64 6.68
C LYS A 292 -20.76 -15.21 5.82
N ARG A 293 -21.20 -13.97 5.95
CA ARG A 293 -22.32 -13.43 5.15
C ARG A 293 -22.01 -13.48 3.66
N LEU A 294 -20.79 -13.17 3.24
CA LEU A 294 -20.37 -13.23 1.83
C LEU A 294 -20.20 -14.68 1.36
N HIS A 295 -19.63 -15.55 2.19
CA HIS A 295 -19.58 -16.99 1.93
C HIS A 295 -20.98 -17.60 1.74
N ASP A 296 -21.93 -17.27 2.62
CA ASP A 296 -23.34 -17.71 2.50
C ASP A 296 -24.04 -17.14 1.24
N MET A 297 -23.50 -16.06 0.65
CA MET A 297 -23.94 -15.49 -0.63
C MET A 297 -23.25 -16.14 -1.86
N GLY A 298 -22.24 -16.99 -1.64
CA GLY A 298 -21.53 -17.73 -2.69
C GLY A 298 -20.22 -17.10 -3.17
N TYR A 299 -19.63 -16.15 -2.42
CA TYR A 299 -18.30 -15.62 -2.72
C TYR A 299 -17.23 -16.64 -2.32
N ASP A 300 -16.87 -17.53 -3.23
CA ASP A 300 -15.84 -18.56 -3.06
C ASP A 300 -14.41 -18.07 -3.27
N ASN A 301 -14.24 -16.86 -3.80
CA ASN A 301 -12.95 -16.20 -3.99
C ASN A 301 -12.52 -15.31 -2.81
N LEU A 302 -13.17 -15.41 -1.64
CA LEU A 302 -12.86 -14.58 -0.47
C LEU A 302 -12.19 -15.42 0.63
N GLU A 303 -10.97 -15.04 0.96
CA GLU A 303 -10.08 -15.74 1.90
C GLU A 303 -9.81 -14.84 3.11
N VAL A 304 -9.85 -15.40 4.33
CA VAL A 304 -9.63 -14.63 5.56
C VAL A 304 -8.25 -14.90 6.14
N MET A 305 -7.57 -13.86 6.65
CA MET A 305 -6.31 -14.03 7.39
C MET A 305 -6.22 -13.18 8.65
N PHE A 306 -5.46 -13.68 9.62
CA PHE A 306 -5.25 -13.03 10.91
C PHE A 306 -3.84 -12.43 11.05
N PRO A 307 -3.71 -11.16 11.46
CA PRO A 307 -2.43 -10.49 11.72
C PRO A 307 -1.86 -10.79 13.10
N LEU A 308 -0.53 -10.72 13.21
CA LEU A 308 0.30 -10.77 14.41
C LEU A 308 0.17 -12.02 15.31
N PRO A 309 -0.12 -13.24 14.80
CA PRO A 309 0.06 -14.42 15.62
C PRO A 309 1.54 -14.51 16.04
N ASN A 310 1.78 -14.91 17.29
CA ASN A 310 3.13 -15.23 17.72
C ASN A 310 3.43 -16.72 17.54
N ASP A 311 2.41 -17.59 17.61
CA ASP A 311 2.57 -19.03 17.62
C ASP A 311 1.27 -19.77 17.24
N ALA A 312 1.33 -21.09 17.27
CA ALA A 312 0.20 -21.97 16.99
C ALA A 312 -0.97 -21.83 17.98
N GLU A 313 -0.76 -21.36 19.21
CA GLU A 313 -1.86 -21.13 20.16
C GLU A 313 -2.74 -19.96 19.69
N ASP A 314 -2.13 -18.87 19.22
CA ASP A 314 -2.86 -17.75 18.64
C ASP A 314 -3.69 -18.21 17.43
N VAL A 315 -3.08 -18.95 16.49
CA VAL A 315 -3.75 -19.47 15.29
C VAL A 315 -4.87 -20.44 15.64
N ARG A 316 -4.65 -21.35 16.58
CA ARG A 316 -5.68 -22.27 17.09
C ARG A 316 -6.89 -21.52 17.65
N ARG A 317 -6.66 -20.45 18.41
CA ARG A 317 -7.74 -19.66 19.00
C ARG A 317 -8.49 -18.85 17.94
N ALA A 318 -7.82 -18.34 16.91
CA ALA A 318 -8.48 -17.71 15.76
C ALA A 318 -9.37 -18.72 15.00
N ARG A 319 -8.85 -19.92 14.73
CA ARG A 319 -9.62 -21.03 14.15
C ARG A 319 -10.88 -21.35 14.95
N GLU A 320 -10.77 -21.43 16.28
CA GLU A 320 -11.93 -21.65 17.15
C GLU A 320 -12.96 -20.50 17.09
N LEU A 321 -12.54 -19.27 16.82
CA LEU A 321 -13.47 -18.14 16.62
C LEU A 321 -14.21 -18.28 15.29
N MET A 322 -13.53 -18.68 14.22
CA MET A 322 -14.18 -19.00 12.94
C MET A 322 -15.21 -20.12 13.09
N ASP A 323 -14.85 -21.20 13.79
CA ASP A 323 -15.75 -22.33 14.06
C ASP A 323 -17.00 -21.88 14.85
N LYS A 324 -16.83 -20.97 15.83
CA LYS A 324 -17.94 -20.40 16.62
C LYS A 324 -18.88 -19.53 15.77
N VAL A 325 -18.36 -18.84 14.76
CA VAL A 325 -19.17 -18.04 13.82
C VAL A 325 -19.82 -18.93 12.76
N GLY A 326 -19.22 -20.09 12.46
CA GLY A 326 -19.72 -21.05 11.46
C GLY A 326 -19.22 -20.75 10.05
N ILE A 327 -17.96 -20.33 9.92
CA ILE A 327 -17.24 -20.31 8.64
C ILE A 327 -16.81 -21.74 8.31
N ASP A 328 -17.07 -22.19 7.08
CA ASP A 328 -16.74 -23.53 6.61
C ASP A 328 -15.31 -23.56 6.05
N ARG A 329 -14.36 -23.97 6.89
CA ARG A 329 -12.92 -23.96 6.57
C ARG A 329 -12.51 -25.04 5.56
N ASP A 330 -13.36 -26.03 5.30
CA ASP A 330 -13.11 -27.02 4.24
C ASP A 330 -13.57 -26.49 2.86
N ALA A 331 -14.35 -25.40 2.85
CA ALA A 331 -14.91 -24.81 1.64
C ALA A 331 -14.25 -23.47 1.24
N TYR A 332 -13.61 -22.78 2.18
CA TYR A 332 -12.98 -21.48 1.96
C TYR A 332 -11.61 -21.42 2.62
N ASP A 333 -10.62 -21.00 1.85
CA ASP A 333 -9.25 -20.90 2.33
C ASP A 333 -9.10 -19.83 3.42
N TRP A 334 -8.26 -20.13 4.40
CA TRP A 334 -7.94 -19.21 5.48
C TRP A 334 -6.46 -19.32 5.87
N GLY A 335 -5.94 -18.23 6.44
CA GLY A 335 -4.52 -18.14 6.70
C GLY A 335 -4.14 -17.27 7.88
N ALA A 336 -2.84 -17.10 8.03
CA ALA A 336 -2.22 -16.31 9.07
C ALA A 336 -1.08 -15.46 8.50
N MET A 337 -0.90 -14.25 9.02
CA MET A 337 0.32 -13.51 8.73
C MET A 337 1.48 -14.05 9.55
N ILE A 338 2.64 -14.17 8.92
CA ILE A 338 3.90 -14.50 9.57
C ILE A 338 4.73 -13.23 9.54
N GLU A 339 4.79 -12.58 10.69
CA GLU A 339 5.33 -11.22 10.78
C GLU A 339 6.05 -10.93 12.10
N THR A 340 6.05 -11.89 13.03
CA THR A 340 6.81 -11.81 14.28
C THR A 340 7.96 -12.81 14.26
N PRO A 341 9.09 -12.53 14.95
CA PRO A 341 10.17 -13.51 15.09
C PRO A 341 9.70 -14.83 15.73
N ALA A 342 8.68 -14.77 16.60
CA ALA A 342 8.08 -15.95 17.20
C ALA A 342 7.31 -16.79 16.17
N SER A 343 6.52 -16.14 15.30
CA SER A 343 5.76 -16.85 14.25
C SER A 343 6.65 -17.54 13.23
N ILE A 344 7.77 -16.90 12.86
CA ILE A 344 8.78 -17.49 11.96
C ILE A 344 9.36 -18.76 12.59
N ARG A 345 9.64 -18.73 13.90
CA ARG A 345 10.20 -19.87 14.63
C ARG A 345 9.19 -20.97 14.96
N SER A 346 7.89 -20.67 14.83
CA SER A 346 6.79 -21.59 15.14
C SER A 346 6.02 -21.98 13.87
N ILE A 347 6.65 -21.83 12.69
CA ILE A 347 5.96 -21.97 11.41
C ILE A 347 5.37 -23.37 11.21
N ASP A 348 6.13 -24.41 11.57
CA ASP A 348 5.67 -25.80 11.47
C ASP A 348 4.42 -26.03 12.35
N GLU A 349 4.45 -25.57 13.60
CA GLU A 349 3.28 -25.72 14.48
C GLU A 349 2.09 -24.86 14.04
N ILE A 350 2.33 -23.71 13.42
CA ILE A 350 1.28 -22.88 12.83
C ILE A 350 0.62 -23.60 11.64
N ILE A 351 1.42 -24.20 10.76
CA ILE A 351 0.94 -25.01 9.63
C ILE A 351 0.08 -26.17 10.12
N ASP A 352 0.51 -26.86 11.19
CA ASP A 352 -0.23 -27.97 11.79
C ASP A 352 -1.64 -27.61 12.30
N GLU A 353 -1.95 -26.32 12.50
CA GLU A 353 -3.30 -25.88 12.85
C GLU A 353 -4.30 -25.86 11.68
N GLY A 354 -3.80 -26.10 10.45
CA GLY A 354 -4.57 -26.30 9.23
C GLY A 354 -4.85 -25.02 8.45
N VAL A 355 -3.88 -24.11 8.38
CA VAL A 355 -3.93 -22.94 7.49
C VAL A 355 -3.67 -23.37 6.05
N ASP A 356 -4.39 -22.77 5.09
CA ASP A 356 -4.23 -23.04 3.66
C ASP A 356 -3.12 -22.18 3.05
N PHE A 357 -2.88 -21.01 3.64
CA PHE A 357 -1.79 -20.12 3.25
C PHE A 357 -1.23 -19.33 4.44
N VAL A 358 -0.02 -18.80 4.24
CA VAL A 358 0.59 -17.80 5.11
C VAL A 358 0.99 -16.54 4.32
N ALA A 359 0.93 -15.40 5.00
CA ALA A 359 1.29 -14.11 4.43
C ALA A 359 2.47 -13.48 5.17
N LEU A 360 3.60 -13.30 4.50
CA LEU A 360 4.78 -12.62 5.02
C LEU A 360 4.50 -11.11 5.12
N GLY A 361 4.37 -10.62 6.36
CA GLY A 361 4.20 -9.20 6.69
C GLY A 361 5.55 -8.52 6.82
N THR A 362 6.28 -8.30 5.72
CA THR A 362 7.70 -7.89 5.78
C THR A 362 7.97 -6.61 6.55
N ASN A 363 7.02 -5.68 6.57
CA ASN A 363 7.14 -4.47 7.37
C ASN A 363 7.37 -4.80 8.84
N ASP A 364 6.51 -5.62 9.42
CA ASP A 364 6.58 -6.02 10.82
C ASP A 364 7.73 -7.02 11.06
N ILE A 365 8.04 -7.92 10.11
CA ILE A 365 9.24 -8.79 10.18
C ILE A 365 10.49 -7.94 10.37
N VAL A 366 10.72 -6.96 9.49
CA VAL A 366 11.91 -6.09 9.54
C VAL A 366 11.91 -5.27 10.82
N GLN A 367 10.77 -4.66 11.20
CA GLN A 367 10.67 -3.86 12.41
C GLN A 367 11.03 -4.68 13.66
N PHE A 368 10.50 -5.89 13.82
CA PHE A 368 10.70 -6.68 15.03
C PHE A 368 12.02 -7.44 15.05
N MET A 369 12.52 -7.90 13.90
CA MET A 369 13.81 -8.58 13.83
C MET A 369 14.99 -7.64 13.97
N LEU A 370 14.91 -6.43 13.39
CA LEU A 370 15.97 -5.42 13.49
C LEU A 370 15.78 -4.46 14.67
N ALA A 371 14.62 -4.50 15.33
CA ALA A 371 14.22 -3.57 16.39
C ALA A 371 14.29 -2.10 15.93
N VAL A 372 13.70 -1.82 14.77
CA VAL A 372 13.68 -0.50 14.14
C VAL A 372 12.24 -0.08 13.89
N ASP A 373 11.88 1.13 14.30
CA ASP A 373 10.62 1.76 13.91
C ASP A 373 10.86 2.57 12.63
N ARG A 374 10.21 2.18 11.52
CA ARG A 374 10.33 2.86 10.24
C ARG A 374 9.71 4.27 10.22
N ASN A 375 8.78 4.54 11.13
CA ASN A 375 8.16 5.86 11.27
C ASN A 375 9.04 6.81 12.09
N ASN A 376 10.07 6.29 12.77
CA ASN A 376 11.02 7.08 13.52
C ASN A 376 12.20 7.51 12.64
N ALA A 377 12.15 8.75 12.15
CA ALA A 377 13.17 9.34 11.26
C ALA A 377 14.62 9.26 11.79
N MET A 378 14.82 9.12 13.11
CA MET A 378 16.14 9.02 13.71
C MET A 378 16.81 7.64 13.54
N VAL A 379 16.03 6.61 13.20
CA VAL A 379 16.49 5.22 13.04
C VAL A 379 15.99 4.56 11.75
N ALA A 380 15.16 5.24 10.97
CA ALA A 380 14.61 4.71 9.73
C ALA A 380 15.70 4.31 8.70
N ASP A 381 16.90 4.88 8.79
CA ASP A 381 18.07 4.48 7.99
C ASP A 381 18.54 3.03 8.23
N ARG A 382 18.08 2.42 9.33
CA ARG A 382 18.36 1.02 9.70
C ARG A 382 17.29 0.04 9.24
N PHE A 383 16.17 0.53 8.69
CA PHE A 383 15.12 -0.33 8.17
C PHE A 383 15.59 -0.90 6.82
N ASP A 384 15.99 -2.17 6.82
CA ASP A 384 16.60 -2.85 5.68
C ASP A 384 15.88 -4.15 5.35
N ASN A 385 15.13 -4.15 4.25
CA ASN A 385 14.45 -5.34 3.73
C ASN A 385 15.44 -6.41 3.22
N TYR A 386 16.67 -6.03 2.87
CA TYR A 386 17.69 -6.91 2.32
C TYR A 386 18.70 -7.39 3.36
N HIS A 387 18.47 -7.09 4.64
CA HIS A 387 19.32 -7.58 5.69
C HIS A 387 19.34 -9.12 5.67
N PRO A 388 20.52 -9.79 5.73
CA PRO A 388 20.63 -11.23 5.53
C PRO A 388 19.67 -12.05 6.40
N THR A 389 19.51 -11.68 7.68
CA THR A 389 18.60 -12.36 8.60
C THR A 389 17.12 -12.26 8.19
N ILE A 390 16.72 -11.21 7.47
CA ILE A 390 15.35 -11.05 6.97
C ILE A 390 15.14 -11.97 5.76
N LEU A 391 16.09 -11.99 4.82
CA LEU A 391 16.05 -12.88 3.66
C LEU A 391 16.07 -14.35 4.09
N GLU A 392 16.94 -14.72 5.03
CA GLU A 392 17.00 -16.06 5.62
C GLU A 392 15.68 -16.45 6.30
N ALA A 393 15.06 -15.53 7.04
CA ALA A 393 13.79 -15.79 7.71
C ALA A 393 12.63 -15.98 6.72
N MET A 394 12.58 -15.20 5.63
CA MET A 394 11.58 -15.41 4.57
C MET A 394 11.80 -16.75 3.86
N ALA A 395 13.05 -17.11 3.56
CA ALA A 395 13.39 -18.39 2.95
C ALA A 395 13.00 -19.57 3.87
N GLU A 396 13.29 -19.50 5.18
CA GLU A 396 12.91 -20.50 6.19
C GLU A 396 11.39 -20.76 6.18
N VAL A 397 10.58 -19.70 6.12
CA VAL A 397 9.12 -19.82 6.07
C VAL A 397 8.65 -20.39 4.73
N ILE A 398 9.21 -19.92 3.60
CA ILE A 398 8.83 -20.41 2.27
C ILE A 398 9.15 -21.90 2.12
N GLU A 399 10.32 -22.33 2.58
CA GLU A 399 10.72 -23.74 2.56
C GLU A 399 9.76 -24.60 3.39
N ALA A 400 9.47 -24.22 4.63
CA ALA A 400 8.55 -24.96 5.50
C ALA A 400 7.15 -25.10 4.88
N CYS A 401 6.62 -24.03 4.31
CA CYS A 401 5.31 -24.07 3.64
C CYS A 401 5.31 -24.95 2.38
N ASN A 402 6.37 -24.87 1.57
CA ASN A 402 6.52 -25.71 0.38
C ASN A 402 6.62 -27.20 0.73
N GLU A 403 7.25 -27.57 1.85
CA GLU A 403 7.31 -28.96 2.34
C GLU A 403 5.94 -29.51 2.77
N HIS A 404 5.01 -28.63 3.13
CA HIS A 404 3.68 -28.96 3.65
C HIS A 404 2.53 -28.66 2.68
N ASP A 405 2.83 -28.29 1.43
CA ASP A 405 1.84 -27.87 0.42
C ASP A 405 0.94 -26.71 0.92
N VAL A 406 1.51 -25.77 1.68
CA VAL A 406 0.84 -24.55 2.16
C VAL A 406 1.27 -23.36 1.32
N ASP A 407 0.32 -22.53 0.92
CA ASP A 407 0.60 -21.38 0.07
C ASP A 407 1.36 -20.27 0.81
N THR A 408 2.28 -19.60 0.12
CA THR A 408 3.01 -18.45 0.69
C THR A 408 2.81 -17.20 -0.14
N THR A 409 2.58 -16.07 0.51
CA THR A 409 2.57 -14.77 -0.16
C THR A 409 3.34 -13.73 0.59
N ILE A 410 4.02 -12.82 -0.12
CA ILE A 410 4.51 -11.58 0.48
C ILE A 410 3.45 -10.48 0.34
N THR A 411 3.34 -9.61 1.34
CA THR A 411 2.43 -8.47 1.31
C THR A 411 3.14 -7.15 1.57
N GLY A 412 2.48 -6.04 1.24
CA GLY A 412 3.02 -4.71 1.45
C GLY A 412 4.02 -4.29 0.38
N GLN A 413 4.89 -3.33 0.71
CA GLN A 413 5.67 -2.64 -0.31
C GLN A 413 6.82 -3.46 -0.89
N SER A 414 7.34 -4.41 -0.12
CA SER A 414 8.42 -5.30 -0.56
C SER A 414 8.01 -6.16 -1.76
N GLY A 415 6.72 -6.48 -1.92
CA GLY A 415 6.20 -7.19 -3.09
C GLY A 415 6.22 -6.38 -4.38
N SER A 416 6.39 -5.05 -4.30
CA SER A 416 6.53 -4.16 -5.45
C SER A 416 7.99 -3.97 -5.89
N ASP A 417 8.96 -4.46 -5.12
CA ASP A 417 10.38 -4.27 -5.39
C ASP A 417 10.91 -5.37 -6.33
N PRO A 418 11.44 -5.02 -7.52
CA PRO A 418 11.97 -6.00 -8.47
C PRO A 418 13.04 -6.95 -7.91
N GLU A 419 13.98 -6.47 -7.09
CA GLU A 419 15.05 -7.33 -6.59
C GLU A 419 14.50 -8.34 -5.56
N MET A 420 13.58 -7.89 -4.71
CA MET A 420 12.86 -8.75 -3.79
C MET A 420 11.95 -9.75 -4.51
N ALA A 421 11.20 -9.32 -5.52
CA ALA A 421 10.34 -10.19 -6.33
C ALA A 421 11.14 -11.30 -7.00
N LYS A 422 12.32 -10.97 -7.55
CA LYS A 422 13.25 -11.97 -8.09
C LYS A 422 13.72 -12.96 -7.01
N PHE A 423 14.18 -12.47 -5.86
CA PHE A 423 14.64 -13.32 -4.76
C PHE A 423 13.55 -14.30 -4.32
N LEU A 424 12.32 -13.83 -4.12
CA LEU A 424 11.21 -14.66 -3.65
C LEU A 424 10.76 -15.68 -4.69
N ALA A 425 10.74 -15.33 -5.97
CA ALA A 425 10.52 -16.29 -7.05
C ALA A 425 11.61 -17.38 -7.07
N GLU A 426 12.87 -17.02 -6.82
CA GLU A 426 13.98 -17.99 -6.68
C GLU A 426 13.85 -18.88 -5.44
N GLN A 427 13.26 -18.38 -4.34
CA GLN A 427 12.94 -19.19 -3.16
C GLN A 427 11.71 -20.09 -3.35
N GLY A 428 10.94 -19.91 -4.43
CA GLY A 428 9.74 -20.70 -4.72
C GLY A 428 8.51 -20.25 -3.93
N ILE A 429 8.30 -18.94 -3.77
CA ILE A 429 7.06 -18.40 -3.20
C ILE A 429 5.84 -18.69 -4.10
N SER A 430 4.66 -18.94 -3.52
CA SER A 430 3.42 -19.16 -4.30
C SER A 430 2.95 -17.88 -4.99
N SER A 431 2.93 -16.76 -4.27
CA SER A 431 2.46 -15.48 -4.83
C SER A 431 3.17 -14.25 -4.26
N LEU A 432 3.11 -13.14 -4.99
CA LEU A 432 3.59 -11.83 -4.57
C LEU A 432 2.44 -10.82 -4.62
N SER A 433 2.37 -9.89 -3.68
CA SER A 433 1.36 -8.82 -3.70
C SER A 433 2.01 -7.45 -3.83
N SER A 434 1.89 -6.82 -5.00
CA SER A 434 2.48 -5.52 -5.31
C SER A 434 1.47 -4.37 -5.22
N ASN A 435 1.93 -3.13 -5.27
CA ASN A 435 1.04 -2.01 -5.53
C ASN A 435 0.47 -2.08 -6.95
N ILE A 436 -0.66 -1.39 -7.17
CA ILE A 436 -1.37 -1.34 -8.45
C ILE A 436 -0.44 -0.92 -9.60
N ASP A 437 0.42 0.06 -9.37
CA ASP A 437 1.35 0.63 -10.35
C ASP A 437 2.57 -0.27 -10.66
N ALA A 438 2.81 -1.32 -9.87
CA ALA A 438 3.98 -2.19 -10.00
C ALA A 438 3.67 -3.60 -10.54
N VAL A 439 2.38 -3.97 -10.69
CA VAL A 439 1.95 -5.34 -11.04
C VAL A 439 2.64 -5.87 -12.30
N ASP A 440 2.62 -5.11 -13.39
CA ASP A 440 3.15 -5.58 -14.68
C ASP A 440 4.68 -5.69 -14.68
N ASP A 441 5.36 -4.75 -14.00
CA ASP A 441 6.82 -4.78 -13.86
C ASP A 441 7.27 -5.96 -13.01
N VAL A 442 6.62 -6.19 -11.87
CA VAL A 442 6.87 -7.35 -11.02
C VAL A 442 6.64 -8.64 -11.79
N ARG A 443 5.55 -8.77 -12.55
CA ARG A 443 5.28 -9.96 -13.36
C ARG A 443 6.37 -10.22 -14.40
N ARG A 444 6.87 -9.18 -15.08
CA ARG A 444 7.99 -9.32 -16.03
C ARG A 444 9.27 -9.80 -15.33
N VAL A 445 9.53 -9.33 -14.12
CA VAL A 445 10.70 -9.74 -13.32
C VAL A 445 10.58 -11.19 -12.87
N VAL A 446 9.43 -11.58 -12.35
CA VAL A 446 9.13 -12.97 -11.93
C VAL A 446 9.28 -13.93 -13.10
N ALA A 447 8.65 -13.62 -14.25
CA ALA A 447 8.77 -14.45 -15.45
C ALA A 447 10.22 -14.65 -15.89
N ARG A 448 11.04 -13.62 -15.76
CA ARG A 448 12.47 -13.72 -16.07
C ARG A 448 13.22 -14.58 -15.05
N ALA A 449 12.94 -14.43 -13.76
CA ALA A 449 13.54 -15.23 -12.70
C ALA A 449 13.24 -16.73 -12.91
N GLU A 450 11.98 -17.08 -13.17
CA GLU A 450 11.57 -18.45 -13.46
C GLU A 450 12.25 -19.02 -14.71
N GLN A 451 12.36 -18.23 -15.78
CA GLN A 451 13.10 -18.64 -16.99
C GLN A 451 14.58 -18.88 -16.72
N GLU A 452 15.21 -18.04 -15.89
CA GLU A 452 16.60 -18.21 -15.46
C GLU A 452 16.77 -19.52 -14.67
N LEU A 453 15.85 -19.84 -13.74
CA LEU A 453 15.85 -21.10 -12.98
C LEU A 453 15.74 -22.33 -13.89
N LEU A 454 14.77 -22.33 -14.82
CA LEU A 454 14.57 -23.44 -15.76
C LEU A 454 15.79 -23.63 -16.67
N LEU A 455 16.40 -22.54 -17.14
CA LEU A 455 17.59 -22.59 -17.97
C LEU A 455 18.79 -23.16 -17.20
N ASN A 456 18.97 -22.79 -15.94
CA ASN A 456 20.04 -23.31 -15.10
C ASN A 456 19.85 -24.80 -14.82
N ALA A 457 18.64 -25.22 -14.44
CA ALA A 457 18.32 -26.64 -14.24
C ALA A 457 18.57 -27.49 -15.50
N ALA A 458 18.23 -26.97 -16.69
CA ALA A 458 18.49 -27.64 -17.95
C ALA A 458 19.99 -27.77 -18.27
N ARG A 459 20.81 -26.79 -17.89
CA ARG A 459 22.28 -26.84 -18.05
C ARG A 459 22.91 -27.86 -17.12
N ASP A 460 22.53 -27.86 -15.84
CA ASP A 460 23.08 -28.78 -14.85
C ASP A 460 22.74 -30.24 -15.21
N ALA A 461 21.51 -30.49 -15.68
CA ALA A 461 21.11 -31.80 -16.18
C ALA A 461 21.91 -32.25 -17.43
N SER A 462 22.33 -31.30 -18.27
CA SER A 462 23.14 -31.60 -19.46
C SER A 462 24.59 -31.93 -19.10
N ASP A 463 25.17 -31.27 -18.10
CA ASP A 463 26.54 -31.51 -17.63
C ASP A 463 26.68 -32.88 -16.94
N ASP A 464 25.68 -33.31 -16.17
CA ASP A 464 25.65 -34.65 -15.56
C ASP A 464 25.51 -35.79 -16.61
N SER A 465 24.87 -35.51 -17.75
CA SER A 465 24.76 -36.49 -18.84
C SER A 465 26.09 -36.76 -19.54
N THR A 466 27.01 -35.79 -19.55
CA THR A 466 28.37 -35.92 -20.11
C THR A 466 29.35 -36.66 -19.20
N LEU A 467 29.01 -36.92 -17.93
CA LEU A 467 29.85 -37.70 -16.99
C LEU A 467 29.53 -39.20 -16.99
N LEU A 468 28.50 -39.63 -17.74
CA LEU A 468 28.05 -41.02 -17.85
C LEU A 468 28.45 -41.72 -19.17
N GLU A 469 29.20 -41.04 -20.06
CA GLU A 469 29.89 -41.64 -21.22
C GLU A 469 31.38 -41.87 -20.94
#